data_AF-A0AAU0KL34-F1
#
_entry.id   AF-A0AAU0KL34-F1
#
_cell.length_a   1.000
_cell.length_b   1.000
_cell.length_c   1.000
_cell.angle_alpha   90.00
_cell.angle_beta   90.00
_cell.angle_gamma   90.00
#
_symmetry.space_group_name_H-M   'P 1'
#
loop_
_entity.id
_entity.type
_entity.pdbx_description
1 polymer ?
#
loop_
_entity_poly.entity_id
_entity_poly.type
_entity_poly.pdbx_seq_one_letter_code
_entity_poly.pdbx_strand_id
1 'polypeptide(L)'
;MSSFYSDVILKDPRFNSTDRVEDQYLLEPLTRQKVEGIIAAAKGRGLNLMVFETYRSQARQGLLFKQGATKLSKVGVHHYGLACDIVKSINGIPSWEGDFCILGQLAYEHGLIWGGDWGAPAKPHTFIDTVHVQRCSVARQASLFAGEWYPDDVYDPYQD
;
A
#
# COMPACT_ATOMS: atom_id res chain seq x y z
N MET A 1 9.86 -16.24 -11.97
CA MET A 1 9.51 -16.95 -10.71
C MET A 1 8.02 -16.78 -10.49
N SER A 2 7.33 -17.80 -9.98
CA SER A 2 5.91 -17.66 -9.58
C SER A 2 5.82 -16.66 -8.41
N SER A 3 4.77 -15.85 -8.41
CA SER A 3 4.55 -14.78 -7.43
C SER A 3 3.08 -14.40 -7.45
N PHE A 4 2.58 -13.81 -6.36
CA PHE A 4 1.20 -13.33 -6.33
C PHE A 4 0.90 -12.35 -7.47
N TYR A 5 1.87 -11.50 -7.83
CA TYR A 5 1.74 -10.64 -9.00
C TYR A 5 1.53 -11.41 -10.31
N SER A 6 2.42 -12.38 -10.61
CA SER A 6 2.34 -13.13 -11.87
C SER A 6 1.16 -14.10 -11.92
N ASP A 7 0.76 -14.64 -10.77
CA ASP A 7 -0.24 -15.71 -10.70
C ASP A 7 -1.66 -15.20 -10.49
N VAL A 8 -1.83 -14.05 -9.84
CA VAL A 8 -3.14 -13.47 -9.51
C VAL A 8 -3.33 -12.13 -10.20
N ILE A 9 -2.48 -11.14 -9.92
CA ILE A 9 -2.68 -9.76 -10.39
C ILE A 9 -2.72 -9.67 -11.92
N LEU A 10 -1.73 -10.26 -12.61
CA LEU A 10 -1.64 -10.22 -14.08
C LEU A 10 -2.86 -10.85 -14.78
N LYS A 11 -3.57 -11.75 -14.08
CA LYS A 11 -4.69 -12.51 -14.64
C LYS A 11 -6.06 -11.93 -14.22
N ASP A 12 -6.08 -10.97 -13.29
CA ASP A 12 -7.31 -10.36 -12.81
C ASP A 12 -7.91 -9.44 -13.90
N PRO A 13 -9.23 -9.47 -14.16
CA PRO A 13 -9.86 -8.63 -15.17
C PRO A 13 -9.69 -7.12 -14.93
N ARG A 14 -9.37 -6.71 -13.69
CA ARG A 14 -9.14 -5.31 -13.32
C ARG A 14 -7.71 -4.85 -13.58
N PHE A 15 -6.82 -5.70 -14.09
CA PHE A 15 -5.39 -5.39 -14.31
C PHE A 15 -5.16 -4.10 -15.12
N ASN A 16 -6.05 -3.76 -16.05
CA ASN A 16 -5.96 -2.51 -16.83
C ASN A 16 -7.08 -1.50 -16.50
N SER A 17 -7.84 -1.70 -15.42
CA SER A 17 -8.96 -0.84 -15.07
C SER A 17 -8.52 0.54 -14.60
N THR A 18 -9.23 1.59 -14.97
CA THR A 18 -9.07 2.94 -14.41
C THR A 18 -9.79 3.13 -13.07
N ASP A 19 -10.68 2.21 -12.72
CA ASP A 19 -11.52 2.29 -11.53
C ASP A 19 -10.70 2.03 -10.26
N ARG A 20 -11.13 2.65 -9.14
CA ARG A 20 -10.54 2.37 -7.83
C ARG A 20 -10.84 0.94 -7.44
N VAL A 21 -9.83 0.22 -6.96
CA VAL A 21 -9.97 -1.14 -6.49
C VAL A 21 -9.70 -1.18 -4.98
N GLU A 22 -10.71 -1.49 -4.19
CA GLU A 22 -10.60 -1.67 -2.73
C GLU A 22 -10.63 -3.14 -2.30
N ASP A 23 -10.64 -4.05 -3.28
CA ASP A 23 -10.72 -5.49 -3.05
C ASP A 23 -9.45 -6.01 -2.37
N GLN A 24 -9.58 -6.35 -1.09
CA GLN A 24 -8.50 -6.90 -0.29
C GLN A 24 -7.95 -8.20 -0.87
N TYR A 25 -8.70 -8.92 -1.71
CA TYR A 25 -8.21 -10.12 -2.40
C TYR A 25 -7.12 -9.83 -3.45
N LEU A 26 -6.92 -8.56 -3.81
CA LEU A 26 -5.80 -8.11 -4.64
C LEU A 26 -4.62 -7.54 -3.83
N LEU A 27 -4.60 -7.82 -2.53
CA LEU A 27 -3.38 -7.81 -1.73
C LEU A 27 -2.82 -9.23 -1.65
N GLU A 28 -1.50 -9.32 -1.75
CA GLU A 28 -0.75 -10.55 -1.49
C GLU A 28 -1.10 -11.08 -0.09
N PRO A 29 -1.26 -12.41 0.13
CA PRO A 29 -1.85 -12.95 1.35
C PRO A 29 -1.25 -12.44 2.66
N LEU A 30 0.09 -12.39 2.78
CA LEU A 30 0.71 -11.88 4.01
C LEU A 30 0.55 -10.37 4.15
N THR A 31 0.63 -9.63 3.04
CA THR A 31 0.33 -8.18 3.02
C THR A 31 -1.11 -7.92 3.47
N ARG A 32 -2.07 -8.71 2.99
CA ARG A 32 -3.48 -8.64 3.39
C ARG A 32 -3.63 -8.87 4.88
N GLN A 33 -3.04 -9.95 5.40
CA GLN A 33 -3.10 -10.26 6.83
C GLN A 33 -2.56 -9.11 7.69
N LYS A 34 -1.45 -8.50 7.28
CA LYS A 34 -0.87 -7.34 7.96
C LYS A 34 -1.80 -6.12 7.92
N VAL A 35 -2.42 -5.82 6.77
CA VAL A 35 -3.41 -4.75 6.62
C VAL A 35 -4.65 -4.99 7.49
N GLU A 36 -5.19 -6.20 7.50
CA GLU A 36 -6.30 -6.60 8.36
C GLU A 36 -5.95 -6.44 9.84
N GLY A 37 -4.72 -6.81 10.21
CA GLY A 37 -4.17 -6.60 11.56
C GLY A 37 -4.15 -5.12 11.97
N ILE A 38 -3.67 -4.24 11.10
CA ILE A 38 -3.67 -2.78 11.33
C ILE A 38 -5.09 -2.26 11.59
N ILE A 39 -6.06 -2.66 10.76
CA ILE A 39 -7.46 -2.21 10.88
C ILE A 39 -8.07 -2.72 12.19
N ALA A 40 -7.81 -3.98 12.55
CA ALA A 40 -8.28 -4.56 13.80
C ALA A 40 -7.67 -3.87 15.03
N ALA A 41 -6.36 -3.60 15.00
CA ALA A 41 -5.66 -2.90 16.08
C ALA A 41 -6.13 -1.45 16.22
N ALA A 42 -6.34 -0.74 15.11
CA ALA A 42 -6.92 0.61 15.12
C ALA A 42 -8.31 0.62 15.75
N LYS A 43 -9.17 -0.34 15.38
CA LYS A 43 -10.51 -0.48 15.95
C LYS A 43 -10.46 -0.73 17.45
N GLY A 44 -9.52 -1.55 17.93
CA GLY A 44 -9.26 -1.77 19.36
C GLY A 44 -8.86 -0.50 20.11
N ARG A 45 -8.31 0.51 19.42
CA ARG A 45 -7.95 1.84 19.95
C ARG A 45 -9.04 2.90 19.73
N GLY A 46 -10.24 2.50 19.29
CA GLY A 46 -11.36 3.42 19.03
C GLY A 46 -11.24 4.22 17.71
N LEU A 47 -10.34 3.82 16.82
CA LEU A 47 -10.15 4.44 15.51
C LEU A 47 -10.73 3.56 14.42
N ASN A 48 -11.66 4.11 13.64
CA ASN A 48 -12.20 3.42 12.49
C ASN A 48 -11.34 3.75 11.26
N LEU A 49 -10.58 2.75 10.81
CA LEU A 49 -9.84 2.80 9.55
C LEU A 49 -10.53 1.91 8.50
N MET A 50 -10.34 2.23 7.23
CA MET A 50 -10.81 1.41 6.13
C MET A 50 -9.82 1.39 4.96
N VAL A 51 -9.80 0.27 4.25
CA VAL A 51 -9.09 0.14 2.97
C VAL A 51 -9.75 1.05 1.95
N PHE A 52 -8.97 1.95 1.35
CA PHE A 52 -9.43 2.82 0.28
C PHE A 52 -9.01 2.30 -1.10
N GLU A 53 -7.75 1.88 -1.25
CA GLU A 53 -7.23 1.38 -2.51
C GLU A 53 -6.16 0.30 -2.27
N THR A 54 -6.30 -0.83 -2.96
CA THR A 54 -5.42 -1.99 -2.87
C THR A 54 -4.56 -2.05 -4.12
N TYR A 55 -5.01 -2.77 -5.15
CA TYR A 55 -4.37 -2.79 -6.45
C TYR A 55 -4.61 -1.48 -7.21
N ARG A 56 -3.54 -0.96 -7.83
CA ARG A 56 -3.61 0.16 -8.76
C ARG A 56 -3.02 -0.26 -10.09
N SER A 57 -3.78 -0.08 -11.17
CA SER A 57 -3.26 -0.30 -12.52
C SER A 57 -2.41 0.89 -12.98
N GLN A 58 -1.54 0.65 -13.98
CA GLN A 58 -0.85 1.72 -14.67
C GLN A 58 -1.82 2.65 -15.42
N ALA A 59 -2.97 2.15 -15.90
CA ALA A 59 -3.99 2.95 -16.56
C ALA A 59 -4.64 3.95 -15.57
N ARG A 60 -4.99 3.48 -14.37
CA ARG A 60 -5.51 4.31 -13.27
C ARG A 60 -4.49 5.35 -12.82
N GLN A 61 -3.22 4.94 -12.63
CA GLN A 61 -2.17 5.91 -12.29
C GLN A 61 -2.04 7.00 -13.36
N GLY A 62 -2.08 6.61 -14.64
CA GLY A 62 -2.05 7.55 -15.75
C GLY A 62 -3.24 8.52 -15.75
N LEU A 63 -4.44 8.05 -15.40
CA LEU A 63 -5.62 8.90 -15.23
C LEU A 63 -5.44 9.90 -14.08
N LEU A 64 -5.03 9.43 -12.90
CA LEU A 64 -4.78 10.27 -11.73
C LEU A 64 -3.70 11.33 -12.00
N PHE A 65 -2.64 10.96 -12.72
CA PHE A 65 -1.57 11.87 -13.12
C PHE A 65 -2.11 12.97 -14.05
N LYS A 66 -2.90 12.60 -15.06
CA LYS A 66 -3.53 13.57 -15.98
C LYS A 66 -4.49 14.52 -15.27
N GLN A 67 -5.15 14.06 -14.22
CA GLN A 67 -6.05 14.87 -13.39
C GLN A 67 -5.31 15.76 -12.39
N GLY A 68 -3.98 15.63 -12.27
CA GLY A 68 -3.20 16.36 -11.26
C GLY A 68 -3.35 15.83 -9.84
N ALA A 69 -4.00 14.67 -9.65
CA ALA A 69 -4.18 14.03 -8.34
C ALA A 69 -2.89 13.40 -7.79
N THR A 70 -1.87 13.21 -8.63
CA THR A 70 -0.56 12.69 -8.26
C THR A 70 0.53 13.29 -9.14
N LYS A 71 1.75 13.38 -8.60
CA LYS A 71 2.95 13.79 -9.35
C LYS A 71 3.64 12.62 -10.06
N LEU A 72 3.23 11.39 -9.77
CA LEU A 72 3.86 10.18 -10.31
C LEU A 72 3.07 9.67 -11.52
N SER A 73 3.71 9.57 -12.67
CA SER A 73 3.09 9.03 -13.88
C SER A 73 3.15 7.50 -13.96
N LYS A 74 4.06 6.87 -13.23
CA LYS A 74 4.21 5.42 -13.14
C LYS A 74 3.66 4.89 -11.82
N VAL A 75 2.98 3.76 -11.89
CA VAL A 75 2.44 3.12 -10.68
C VAL A 75 3.57 2.46 -9.89
N GLY A 76 3.49 2.58 -8.56
CA GLY A 76 4.46 1.99 -7.63
C GLY A 76 4.02 0.63 -7.11
N VAL A 77 4.28 0.39 -5.83
CA VAL A 77 4.14 -0.91 -5.16
C VAL A 77 2.69 -1.46 -5.17
N HIS A 78 1.67 -0.61 -5.24
CA HIS A 78 0.27 -1.03 -5.44
C HIS A 78 0.07 -1.97 -6.63
N HIS A 79 0.85 -1.79 -7.71
CA HIS A 79 0.73 -2.61 -8.92
C HIS A 79 1.07 -4.08 -8.67
N TYR A 80 1.79 -4.37 -7.59
CA TYR A 80 2.30 -5.70 -7.27
C TYR A 80 1.48 -6.40 -6.18
N GLY A 81 0.38 -5.78 -5.71
CA GLY A 81 -0.42 -6.29 -4.60
C GLY A 81 0.26 -6.18 -3.24
N LEU A 82 1.27 -5.32 -3.12
CA LEU A 82 2.15 -5.20 -1.95
C LEU A 82 1.98 -3.85 -1.21
N ALA A 83 0.97 -3.06 -1.59
CA ALA A 83 0.67 -1.79 -0.95
C ALA A 83 -0.82 -1.53 -0.84
N CYS A 84 -1.20 -0.71 0.12
CA CYS A 84 -2.57 -0.35 0.41
C CYS A 84 -2.64 1.10 0.87
N ASP A 85 -3.65 1.83 0.42
CA ASP A 85 -4.03 3.11 1.00
C ASP A 85 -5.13 2.87 2.03
N ILE A 86 -4.89 3.33 3.26
CA ILE A 86 -5.78 3.18 4.41
C ILE A 86 -6.19 4.58 4.89
N VAL A 87 -7.49 4.83 4.91
CA VAL A 87 -8.06 6.12 5.29
C VAL A 87 -8.90 5.99 6.56
N LYS A 88 -9.23 7.11 7.19
CA LYS A 88 -10.21 7.12 8.28
C LYS A 88 -11.60 6.85 7.73
N SER A 89 -12.42 6.14 8.49
CA SER A 89 -13.83 5.91 8.19
C SER A 89 -14.69 6.69 9.17
N ILE A 90 -15.34 7.75 8.68
CA ILE A 90 -16.27 8.57 9.47
C ILE A 90 -17.67 8.21 9.01
N ASN A 91 -18.41 7.44 9.82
CA ASN A 91 -19.73 6.92 9.48
C ASN A 91 -19.77 6.14 8.16
N GLY A 92 -18.72 5.37 7.86
CA GLY A 92 -18.60 4.61 6.61
C GLY A 92 -18.09 5.41 5.41
N ILE A 93 -17.81 6.70 5.58
CA ILE A 93 -17.31 7.59 4.53
C ILE A 93 -15.79 7.74 4.68
N PRO A 94 -15.00 7.59 3.60
CA PRO A 94 -13.56 7.80 3.65
C PRO A 94 -13.21 9.27 3.95
N SER A 95 -12.24 9.48 4.83
CA SER A 95 -11.72 10.80 5.18
C SER A 95 -10.19 10.81 5.22
N TRP A 96 -9.60 11.85 4.61
CA TRP A 96 -8.18 12.17 4.64
C TRP A 96 -7.83 13.25 5.67
N GLU A 97 -8.81 13.68 6.47
CA GLU A 97 -8.61 14.77 7.41
C GLU A 97 -7.85 14.31 8.67
N GLY A 98 -7.06 15.23 9.21
CA GLY A 98 -6.27 15.05 10.42
C GLY A 98 -5.01 14.21 10.20
N ASP A 99 -4.39 13.82 11.32
CA ASP A 99 -3.11 13.12 11.31
C ASP A 99 -3.25 11.59 11.16
N PHE A 100 -2.25 10.98 10.53
CA PHE A 100 -2.12 9.55 10.27
C PHE A 100 -0.86 8.95 10.93
N CYS A 101 -0.15 9.66 11.83
CA CYS A 101 0.97 9.07 12.57
C CYS A 101 0.61 7.77 13.30
N ILE A 102 -0.63 7.63 13.76
CA ILE A 102 -1.13 6.38 14.35
C ILE A 102 -1.16 5.22 13.34
N LEU A 103 -1.48 5.50 12.07
CA LEU A 103 -1.35 4.51 11.00
C LEU A 103 0.11 4.11 10.82
N GLY A 104 1.04 5.07 10.89
CA GLY A 104 2.48 4.79 10.85
C GLY A 104 2.94 3.87 11.98
N GLN A 105 2.52 4.14 13.21
CA GLN A 105 2.82 3.28 14.36
C GLN A 105 2.26 1.86 14.16
N LEU A 106 1.00 1.74 13.75
CA LEU A 106 0.37 0.43 13.52
C LEU A 106 1.03 -0.31 12.35
N ALA A 107 1.39 0.39 11.28
CA ALA A 107 2.11 -0.19 10.15
C ALA A 107 3.44 -0.80 10.61
N TYR A 108 4.22 -0.06 11.41
CA TYR A 108 5.46 -0.55 12.00
C TYR A 108 5.22 -1.79 12.88
N GLU A 109 4.24 -1.75 13.78
CA GLU A 109 3.87 -2.89 14.66
C GLU A 109 3.50 -4.16 13.85
N HIS A 110 2.95 -3.99 12.64
CA HIS A 110 2.59 -5.10 11.75
C HIS A 110 3.65 -5.39 10.67
N GLY A 111 4.81 -4.75 10.73
CA GLY A 111 5.91 -4.96 9.77
C GLY A 111 5.56 -4.53 8.35
N LEU A 112 4.93 -3.37 8.19
CA LEU A 112 4.73 -2.66 6.93
C LEU A 112 5.33 -1.26 7.04
N ILE A 113 5.90 -0.79 5.93
CA ILE A 113 6.39 0.59 5.82
C ILE A 113 5.22 1.54 5.65
N TRP A 114 5.27 2.67 6.34
CA TRP A 114 4.33 3.78 6.18
C TRP A 114 4.89 4.86 5.25
N GLY A 115 4.08 5.38 4.32
CA GLY A 115 4.50 6.42 3.38
C GLY A 115 4.74 7.79 4.02
N GLY A 116 4.43 7.95 5.31
CA GLY A 116 4.79 9.16 6.06
C GLY A 116 6.28 9.25 6.42
N ASP A 117 6.97 8.12 6.56
CA ASP A 117 8.39 8.08 6.93
C ASP A 117 9.24 7.15 6.04
N TRP A 118 8.62 6.42 5.12
CA TRP A 118 9.27 5.44 4.24
C TRP A 118 10.19 4.45 4.97
N GLY A 119 9.86 4.11 6.22
CA GLY A 119 10.64 3.21 7.08
C GLY A 119 11.86 3.88 7.74
N ALA A 120 11.99 5.20 7.65
CA ALA A 120 13.12 5.95 8.19
C ALA A 120 12.66 7.24 8.91
N PRO A 121 12.07 7.14 10.12
CA PRO A 121 11.47 8.29 10.84
C PRO A 121 12.46 9.40 11.20
N ALA A 122 13.75 9.08 11.35
CA ALA A 122 14.80 10.05 11.64
C ALA A 122 15.32 10.80 10.40
N LYS A 123 14.85 10.46 9.20
CA LYS A 123 15.29 11.07 7.94
C LYS A 123 14.14 11.91 7.35
N PRO A 124 14.35 13.21 7.12
CA PRO A 124 13.35 14.02 6.43
C PRO A 124 13.10 13.51 5.00
N HIS A 125 11.84 13.42 4.60
CA HIS A 125 11.44 13.05 3.24
C HIS A 125 10.66 14.17 2.58
N THR A 126 10.89 14.38 1.28
CA THR A 126 10.20 15.39 0.47
C THR A 126 8.93 14.85 -0.18
N PHE A 127 8.78 13.53 -0.20
CA PHE A 127 7.58 12.83 -0.65
C PHE A 127 6.94 12.17 0.56
N ILE A 128 5.74 12.59 0.91
CA ILE A 128 5.01 12.13 2.09
C ILE A 128 3.65 11.65 1.60
N ASP A 129 3.35 10.38 1.86
CA ASP A 129 2.09 9.74 1.51
C ASP A 129 1.49 9.10 2.76
N THR A 130 0.78 9.91 3.55
CA THR A 130 0.41 9.56 4.92
C THR A 130 -0.69 8.51 5.03
N VAL A 131 -1.39 8.18 3.95
CA VAL A 131 -2.39 7.10 3.93
C VAL A 131 -1.81 5.77 3.44
N HIS A 132 -0.59 5.80 2.93
CA HIS A 132 0.02 4.69 2.24
C HIS A 132 0.75 3.75 3.20
N VAL A 133 0.56 2.44 3.01
CA VAL A 133 1.39 1.40 3.61
C VAL A 133 1.86 0.42 2.55
N GLN A 134 3.09 -0.08 2.68
CA GLN A 134 3.64 -1.06 1.75
C GLN A 134 4.55 -2.08 2.42
N ARG A 135 4.58 -3.28 1.83
CA ARG A 135 5.45 -4.36 2.28
C ARG A 135 6.88 -4.18 1.76
N CYS A 136 7.06 -3.65 0.55
CA CYS A 136 8.37 -3.50 -0.09
C CYS A 136 9.16 -2.31 0.48
N SER A 137 10.45 -2.48 0.80
CA SER A 137 11.34 -1.35 1.13
C SER A 137 11.65 -0.46 -0.06
N VAL A 138 12.02 0.80 0.19
CA VAL A 138 12.43 1.72 -0.88
C VAL A 138 13.64 1.15 -1.65
N ALA A 139 14.57 0.50 -0.94
CA ALA A 139 15.76 -0.13 -1.52
C ALA A 139 15.40 -1.29 -2.48
N ARG A 140 14.32 -2.03 -2.22
CA ARG A 140 13.89 -3.17 -3.04
C ARG A 140 13.00 -2.80 -4.22
N GLN A 141 12.47 -1.58 -4.27
CA GLN A 141 11.53 -1.17 -5.33
C GLN A 141 12.12 -1.38 -6.73
N ALA A 142 13.40 -1.09 -6.96
CA ALA A 142 14.03 -1.28 -8.26
C ALA A 142 13.99 -2.75 -8.71
N SER A 143 14.41 -3.69 -7.86
CA SER A 143 14.37 -5.13 -8.17
C SER A 143 12.94 -5.67 -8.28
N LEU A 144 12.00 -5.17 -7.47
CA LEU A 144 10.58 -5.51 -7.62
C LEU A 144 10.07 -5.09 -9.00
N PHE A 145 10.37 -3.86 -9.42
CA PHE A 145 9.89 -3.31 -10.67
C PHE A 145 10.56 -3.93 -11.90
N ALA A 146 11.78 -4.41 -11.75
CA ALA A 146 12.48 -5.19 -12.76
C ALA A 146 11.97 -6.65 -12.85
N GLY A 147 11.14 -7.09 -11.91
CA GLY A 147 10.69 -8.50 -11.82
C GLY A 147 11.79 -9.46 -11.37
N GLU A 148 12.88 -8.93 -10.80
CA GLU A 148 14.02 -9.69 -10.30
C GLU A 148 13.77 -10.24 -8.89
N TRP A 149 12.83 -9.63 -8.16
CA TRP A 149 12.55 -9.96 -6.76
C TRP A 149 11.06 -9.79 -6.43
N TYR A 150 10.58 -10.62 -5.52
CA TYR A 150 9.26 -10.51 -4.90
C TYR A 150 9.39 -11.02 -3.45
N PRO A 151 8.75 -10.40 -2.44
CA PRO A 151 8.93 -10.79 -1.05
C PRO A 151 8.40 -12.21 -0.81
N ASP A 152 9.18 -13.03 -0.11
CA ASP A 152 8.77 -14.31 0.45
C ASP A 152 8.17 -14.12 1.85
N ASP A 153 7.68 -15.17 2.50
CA ASP A 153 6.99 -15.06 3.79
C ASP A 153 7.86 -14.58 4.96
N VAL A 154 9.20 -14.72 4.85
CA VAL A 154 10.14 -14.35 5.91
C VAL A 154 10.69 -12.93 5.75
N TYR A 155 10.41 -12.27 4.62
CA TYR A 155 10.84 -10.91 4.36
C TYR A 155 10.29 -9.89 5.38
N ASP A 156 11.20 -9.14 6.00
CA ASP A 156 10.94 -8.01 6.88
C ASP A 156 11.58 -6.72 6.30
N PRO A 157 10.78 -5.70 5.91
CA PRO A 157 11.31 -4.47 5.33
C PRO A 157 12.20 -3.65 6.26
N TYR A 158 12.25 -3.95 7.57
CA TYR A 158 13.08 -3.26 8.56
C TYR A 158 14.41 -3.97 8.87
N GLN A 159 14.63 -5.18 8.32
CA GLN A 159 15.84 -5.98 8.52
C GLN A 159 16.61 -6.24 7.21
N ASP A 160 16.09 -5.74 6.09
CA ASP A 160 16.58 -5.97 4.72
C ASP A 160 17.70 -5.02 4.28
#